data_AF-A0A7S3LCV0-F1
#
_entry.id   AF-A0A7S3LCV0-F1
#
_cell.length_a   1.000
_cell.length_b   1.000
_cell.length_c   1.000
_cell.angle_alpha   90.00
_cell.angle_beta   90.00
_cell.angle_gamma   90.00
#
_symmetry.space_group_name_H-M   'P 1'
#
loop_
_entity.id
_entity.type
_entity.pdbx_description
1 polymer ?
#
loop_
_entity_poly.entity_id
_entity_poly.type
_entity_poly.pdbx_seq_one_letter_code
_entity_poly.pdbx_strand_id
1 'polypeptide(L)'
;AIDTYYDETNKHNNMGHRPLDHRPRLSAKLRLMEHTDDTIVFCRKLQQAGCDYLAIHCRRRTAKHDGPPDWKAGQQIVEALQNCTPNGIPVVLNGGIPDRKEAVQVMQRTGCHAVMVAHGYLENHTRFRMAKNTSNNVDTTTAPMMIPSQAAA
;
A
#
# COMPACT_ATOMS: atom_id res chain seq x y z
N ALA A 1 -18.32 1.53 1.81
CA ALA A 1 -19.04 2.37 0.85
C ALA A 1 -18.33 3.71 0.82
N ILE A 2 -17.83 4.13 -0.33
CA ILE A 2 -17.44 5.53 -0.53
C ILE A 2 -18.54 6.08 -1.42
N ASP A 3 -19.39 6.93 -0.85
CA ASP A 3 -20.30 7.77 -1.62
C ASP A 3 -19.44 8.82 -2.33
N THR A 4 -19.43 8.79 -3.65
CA THR A 4 -19.10 9.97 -4.45
C THR A 4 -20.38 10.76 -4.63
N TYR A 5 -20.60 11.75 -3.77
CA TYR A 5 -21.61 12.77 -4.01
C TYR A 5 -21.02 13.82 -4.97
N TYR A 6 -21.40 13.75 -6.24
CA TYR A 6 -21.19 14.85 -7.17
C TYR A 6 -22.46 15.69 -7.15
N ASP A 7 -22.42 16.82 -6.44
CA ASP A 7 -23.55 17.74 -6.35
C ASP A 7 -23.62 18.64 -7.59
N GLU A 8 -24.53 18.33 -8.51
CA GLU A 8 -24.78 19.17 -9.70
C GLU A 8 -25.56 20.47 -9.37
N THR A 9 -26.10 20.60 -8.16
CA THR A 9 -26.95 21.74 -7.76
C THR A 9 -26.16 22.94 -7.24
N ASN A 10 -24.86 22.78 -7.00
CA ASN A 10 -24.03 23.83 -6.39
C ASN A 10 -23.52 24.88 -7.41
N LYS A 11 -24.34 25.25 -8.40
CA LYS A 11 -24.01 26.32 -9.35
C LYS A 11 -24.12 27.73 -8.74
N HIS A 12 -24.69 27.89 -7.54
CA HIS A 12 -25.06 29.23 -7.01
C HIS A 12 -24.56 29.58 -5.59
N ASN A 13 -23.74 28.78 -4.92
CA ASN A 13 -23.13 29.22 -3.65
C ASN A 13 -21.69 29.69 -3.83
N ASN A 14 -21.58 31.01 -3.98
CA ASN A 14 -20.34 31.78 -4.05
C ASN A 14 -19.68 31.89 -2.67
N MET A 15 -19.20 30.77 -2.12
CA MET A 15 -18.27 30.75 -0.99
C MET A 15 -17.10 29.80 -1.25
N GLY A 16 -16.04 30.34 -1.85
CA GLY A 16 -14.66 30.10 -1.41
C GLY A 16 -14.02 28.70 -1.51
N HIS A 17 -14.64 27.70 -2.15
CA HIS A 17 -13.91 26.47 -2.45
C HIS A 17 -12.98 26.67 -3.65
N ARG A 18 -11.68 26.93 -3.38
CA ARG A 18 -10.64 26.79 -4.41
C ARG A 18 -10.65 25.34 -4.90
N PRO A 19 -10.85 25.07 -6.20
CA PRO A 19 -10.65 23.74 -6.75
C PRO A 19 -9.24 23.27 -6.41
N LEU A 20 -9.09 22.04 -5.92
CA LEU A 20 -7.76 21.44 -5.79
C LEU A 20 -7.17 21.36 -7.21
N ASP A 21 -5.98 21.94 -7.41
CA ASP A 21 -5.25 21.96 -8.68
C ASP A 21 -4.77 20.56 -9.13
N HIS A 22 -5.09 19.52 -8.37
CA HIS A 22 -4.73 18.13 -8.67
C HIS A 22 -5.87 17.18 -8.30
N ARG A 23 -5.99 16.08 -9.07
CA ARG A 23 -6.92 15.01 -8.73
C ARG A 23 -6.52 14.40 -7.39
N PRO A 24 -7.47 14.15 -6.46
CA PRO A 24 -7.20 13.38 -5.25
C PRO A 24 -6.60 12.02 -5.58
N ARG A 25 -5.70 11.54 -4.72
CA ARG A 25 -5.18 10.18 -4.81
C ARG A 25 -6.23 9.19 -4.32
N LEU A 26 -6.54 8.18 -5.12
CA LEU A 26 -7.50 7.14 -4.81
C LEU A 26 -6.79 5.82 -4.52
N SER A 27 -7.21 5.13 -3.46
CA SER A 27 -6.67 3.82 -3.11
C SER A 27 -7.77 2.83 -2.79
N ALA A 28 -7.51 1.55 -3.04
CA ALA A 28 -8.41 0.47 -2.63
C ALA A 28 -7.69 -0.50 -1.68
N LYS A 29 -8.42 -0.93 -0.63
CA LYS A 29 -7.96 -1.98 0.28
C LYS A 29 -8.83 -3.22 0.12
N LEU A 30 -8.19 -4.37 -0.08
CA LEU A 30 -8.87 -5.65 -0.30
C LEU A 30 -8.24 -6.79 0.51
N ARG A 31 -8.89 -7.96 0.44
CA ARG A 31 -8.41 -9.25 0.92
C ARG A 31 -8.18 -10.18 -0.29
N LEU A 32 -7.44 -11.26 -0.06
CA LEU A 32 -7.31 -12.32 -1.06
C LEU A 32 -8.67 -12.94 -1.38
N MET A 33 -8.91 -13.19 -2.66
CA MET A 33 -9.98 -14.05 -3.14
C MET A 33 -9.60 -15.53 -2.94
N GLU A 34 -10.47 -16.45 -3.33
CA GLU A 34 -10.20 -17.89 -3.18
C GLU A 34 -8.93 -18.29 -3.91
N HIS A 35 -8.79 -17.84 -5.17
CA HIS A 35 -7.59 -18.03 -5.98
C HIS A 35 -6.81 -16.71 -6.12
N THR A 36 -5.48 -16.82 -6.14
CA THR A 36 -4.58 -15.67 -6.31
C THR A 36 -4.82 -14.99 -7.66
N ASP A 37 -5.07 -15.77 -8.72
CA ASP A 37 -5.30 -15.25 -10.07
C ASP A 37 -6.56 -14.36 -10.15
N ASP A 38 -7.64 -14.72 -9.45
CA ASP A 38 -8.84 -13.89 -9.36
C ASP A 38 -8.52 -12.55 -8.69
N THR A 39 -7.67 -12.58 -7.66
CA THR A 39 -7.21 -11.37 -6.97
C THR A 39 -6.39 -10.48 -7.92
N ILE A 40 -5.52 -11.07 -8.74
CA ILE A 40 -4.73 -10.35 -9.75
C ILE A 40 -5.65 -9.69 -10.79
N VAL A 41 -6.62 -10.43 -11.32
CA VAL A 41 -7.60 -9.89 -12.29
C VAL A 41 -8.37 -8.72 -11.69
N PHE A 42 -8.80 -8.85 -10.43
CA PHE A 42 -9.52 -7.78 -9.75
C PHE A 42 -8.63 -6.55 -9.49
N CYS A 43 -7.37 -6.74 -9.09
CA CYS A 43 -6.41 -5.65 -8.92
C CYS A 43 -6.16 -4.88 -10.22
N ARG A 44 -6.05 -5.59 -11.35
CA ARG A 44 -5.90 -4.96 -12.68
C ARG A 44 -7.13 -4.11 -13.05
N LYS A 45 -8.33 -4.58 -12.72
CA LYS A 45 -9.57 -3.79 -12.91
C LYS A 45 -9.57 -2.52 -12.04
N LEU A 46 -9.11 -2.61 -10.79
CA LEU A 46 -8.99 -1.44 -9.91
C LEU A 46 -7.96 -0.42 -10.41
N GLN A 47 -6.84 -0.90 -10.94
CA GLN A 47 -5.84 -0.05 -11.58
C GLN A 47 -6.44 0.67 -12.80
N GLN A 48 -7.14 -0.05 -13.68
CA GLN A 48 -7.82 0.53 -14.84
C GLN A 48 -8.91 1.55 -14.46
N ALA A 49 -9.56 1.35 -13.30
CA ALA A 49 -10.54 2.28 -12.75
C ALA A 49 -9.90 3.56 -12.15
N GLY A 50 -8.56 3.68 -12.13
CA GLY A 50 -7.86 4.88 -11.67
C GLY A 50 -7.36 4.83 -10.23
N CYS A 51 -7.23 3.66 -9.61
CA CYS A 51 -6.54 3.55 -8.32
C CYS A 51 -5.06 3.91 -8.46
N ASP A 52 -4.57 4.75 -7.56
CA ASP A 52 -3.16 5.16 -7.48
C ASP A 52 -2.28 4.16 -6.74
N TYR A 53 -2.85 3.39 -5.81
CA TYR A 53 -2.17 2.28 -5.14
C TYR A 53 -3.19 1.29 -4.53
N LEU A 54 -2.72 0.07 -4.26
CA LEU A 54 -3.53 -1.00 -3.69
C LEU A 54 -2.96 -1.47 -2.36
N ALA A 55 -3.83 -1.65 -1.37
CA ALA A 55 -3.49 -2.28 -0.10
C ALA A 55 -4.12 -3.68 -0.01
N ILE A 56 -3.30 -4.72 0.11
CA ILE A 56 -3.76 -6.11 0.06
C ILE A 56 -3.52 -6.77 1.39
N HIS A 57 -4.60 -7.13 2.08
CA HIS A 57 -4.51 -8.03 3.23
C HIS A 57 -4.31 -9.45 2.71
N CYS A 58 -3.13 -10.02 2.97
CA CYS A 58 -2.72 -11.37 2.58
C CYS A 58 -3.46 -12.47 3.37
N ARG A 59 -4.77 -12.33 3.60
CA ARG A 59 -5.64 -13.37 4.11
C ARG A 59 -6.91 -13.40 3.27
N ARG A 60 -7.42 -14.61 3.05
CA ARG A 60 -8.75 -14.81 2.46
C ARG A 60 -9.83 -14.26 3.38
N ARG A 61 -11.01 -13.98 2.84
CA ARG A 61 -12.17 -13.55 3.65
C ARG A 61 -12.55 -14.61 4.69
N THR A 62 -12.53 -15.88 4.30
CA THR A 62 -12.88 -17.04 5.13
C THR A 62 -12.00 -17.19 6.36
N ALA A 63 -10.70 -16.88 6.23
CA ALA A 63 -9.73 -16.98 7.32
C ALA A 63 -9.86 -15.89 8.40
N LYS A 64 -10.63 -14.81 8.19
CA LYS A 64 -10.73 -13.66 9.13
C LYS A 64 -9.36 -13.19 9.67
N HIS A 65 -9.02 -13.52 10.91
CA HIS A 65 -7.73 -13.19 11.55
C HIS A 65 -6.88 -14.43 11.84
N ASP A 66 -7.39 -15.61 11.50
CA ASP A 66 -6.80 -16.90 11.81
C ASP A 66 -5.69 -17.25 10.81
N GLY A 67 -4.64 -17.88 11.32
CA GLY A 67 -3.50 -18.33 10.54
C GLY A 67 -2.55 -17.22 10.08
N PRO A 68 -1.36 -17.61 9.59
CA PRO A 68 -0.39 -16.68 9.04
C PRO A 68 -0.90 -16.04 7.74
N PRO A 69 -0.48 -14.81 7.42
CA PRO A 69 -0.73 -14.22 6.11
C PRO A 69 -0.05 -15.04 5.00
N ASP A 70 -0.72 -15.17 3.86
CA ASP A 70 -0.22 -15.81 2.65
C ASP A 70 0.69 -14.85 1.87
N TRP A 71 1.93 -14.72 2.34
CA TRP A 71 2.94 -13.87 1.70
C TRP A 71 3.34 -14.36 0.31
N LYS A 72 3.14 -15.65 0.00
CA LYS A 72 3.39 -16.19 -1.34
C LYS A 72 2.39 -15.62 -2.34
N ALA A 73 1.10 -15.64 -2.00
CA ALA A 73 0.08 -14.96 -2.81
C ALA A 73 0.35 -13.45 -2.92
N GLY A 74 0.78 -12.81 -1.82
CA GLY A 74 1.18 -11.41 -1.84
C GLY A 74 2.30 -11.10 -2.85
N GLN A 75 3.37 -11.90 -2.85
CA GLN A 75 4.47 -11.79 -3.81
C GLN A 75 3.99 -11.96 -5.26
N GLN A 76 3.20 -13.01 -5.54
CA GLN A 76 2.65 -13.25 -6.89
C GLN A 76 1.84 -12.07 -7.41
N ILE A 77 1.06 -11.41 -6.54
CA ILE A 77 0.28 -10.23 -6.91
C ILE A 77 1.20 -9.04 -7.19
N VAL A 78 2.22 -8.80 -6.35
CA VAL A 78 3.19 -7.71 -6.57
C VAL A 78 3.88 -7.86 -7.93
N GLU A 79 4.41 -9.05 -8.22
CA GLU A 79 5.09 -9.36 -9.48
C GLU A 79 4.15 -9.19 -10.69
N ALA A 80 2.91 -9.67 -10.56
CA ALA A 80 1.93 -9.56 -11.63
C ALA A 80 1.55 -8.10 -11.94
N LEU A 81 1.50 -7.23 -10.94
CA LEU A 81 1.07 -5.84 -11.06
C LEU A 81 2.19 -4.86 -11.46
N GLN A 82 3.45 -5.20 -11.17
CA GLN A 82 4.61 -4.43 -11.65
C GLN A 82 4.66 -4.38 -13.18
N ASN A 83 4.27 -5.47 -13.85
CA ASN A 83 4.38 -5.61 -15.31
C ASN A 83 3.14 -5.14 -16.10
N CYS A 84 2.11 -4.57 -15.46
CA CYS A 84 0.82 -4.31 -16.10
C CYS A 84 0.74 -3.01 -16.92
N THR A 85 1.59 -2.02 -16.63
CA THR A 85 1.60 -0.70 -17.30
C THR A 85 3.03 -0.16 -17.27
N PRO A 86 3.37 0.88 -18.05
CA PRO A 86 4.73 1.44 -18.05
C PRO A 86 5.27 1.79 -16.65
N ASN A 87 4.39 2.08 -15.69
CA ASN A 87 4.75 2.45 -14.32
C ASN A 87 4.28 1.46 -13.24
N GLY A 88 3.66 0.33 -13.62
CA GLY A 88 2.98 -0.57 -12.68
C GLY A 88 1.91 0.11 -11.81
N ILE A 89 1.53 -0.53 -10.70
CA ILE A 89 0.77 0.11 -9.60
C ILE A 89 1.44 -0.23 -8.27
N PRO A 90 1.69 0.75 -7.38
CA PRO A 90 2.23 0.49 -6.05
C PRO A 90 1.33 -0.43 -5.23
N VAL A 91 1.94 -1.43 -4.60
CA VAL A 91 1.27 -2.43 -3.76
C VAL A 91 1.79 -2.35 -2.33
N VAL A 92 0.85 -2.20 -1.39
CA VAL A 92 1.07 -2.22 0.05
C VAL A 92 0.53 -3.53 0.62
N LEU A 93 1.38 -4.37 1.20
CA LEU A 93 0.91 -5.63 1.80
C LEU A 93 0.52 -5.45 3.28
N ASN A 94 -0.49 -6.18 3.70
CA ASN A 94 -1.06 -6.10 5.04
C ASN A 94 -1.32 -7.50 5.62
N GLY A 95 -1.18 -7.62 6.95
CA GLY A 95 -1.64 -8.78 7.70
C GLY A 95 -0.66 -9.22 8.78
N GLY A 96 -1.09 -9.22 10.04
CA GLY A 96 -0.39 -9.94 11.12
C GLY A 96 1.06 -9.55 11.42
N ILE A 97 1.53 -8.37 10.99
CA ILE A 97 2.90 -7.90 11.22
C ILE A 97 3.02 -7.41 12.68
N PRO A 98 3.84 -8.05 13.54
CA PRO A 98 3.93 -7.73 14.96
C PRO A 98 4.93 -6.59 15.28
N ASP A 99 5.96 -6.43 14.45
CA ASP A 99 7.05 -5.49 14.69
C ASP A 99 7.75 -5.02 13.40
N ARG A 100 8.72 -4.11 13.54
CA ARG A 100 9.51 -3.58 12.43
C ARG A 100 10.36 -4.64 11.72
N LYS A 101 10.86 -5.66 12.43
CA LYS A 101 11.74 -6.66 11.86
C LYS A 101 10.95 -7.50 10.84
N GLU A 102 9.76 -7.96 11.23
CA GLU A 102 8.87 -8.68 10.32
C GLU A 102 8.45 -7.80 9.14
N ALA A 103 8.13 -6.51 9.39
CA ALA A 103 7.80 -5.56 8.32
C ALA A 103 8.89 -5.50 7.22
N VAL A 104 10.17 -5.42 7.63
CA VAL A 104 11.31 -5.40 6.70
C VAL A 104 11.45 -6.74 5.97
N GLN A 105 11.30 -7.86 6.68
CA GLN A 105 11.40 -9.20 6.07
C GLN A 105 10.31 -9.43 5.03
N VAL A 106 9.07 -8.98 5.28
CA VAL A 106 7.97 -9.06 4.32
C VAL A 106 8.29 -8.23 3.07
N MET A 107 8.74 -6.98 3.22
CA MET A 107 9.12 -6.14 2.08
C MET A 107 10.22 -6.77 1.23
N GLN A 108 11.28 -7.30 1.88
CA GLN A 108 12.39 -7.95 1.19
C GLN A 108 11.94 -9.21 0.44
N ARG A 109 11.09 -10.04 1.06
CA ARG A 109 10.63 -11.30 0.48
C ARG A 109 9.67 -11.10 -0.68
N THR A 110 8.76 -10.14 -0.59
CA THR A 110 7.66 -10.00 -1.57
C THR A 110 7.91 -8.92 -2.62
N GLY A 111 8.92 -8.08 -2.44
CA GLY A 111 9.16 -6.92 -3.31
C GLY A 111 8.05 -5.85 -3.25
N CYS A 112 7.21 -5.86 -2.21
CA CYS A 112 6.14 -4.88 -2.09
C CYS A 112 6.70 -3.48 -1.80
N HIS A 113 5.95 -2.44 -2.17
CA HIS A 113 6.42 -1.05 -2.06
C HIS A 113 6.36 -0.54 -0.63
N ALA A 114 5.44 -1.10 0.18
CA ALA A 114 5.32 -0.83 1.60
C ALA A 114 4.54 -1.94 2.30
N VAL A 115 4.54 -1.92 3.63
CA VAL A 115 3.65 -2.72 4.45
C VAL A 115 2.74 -1.85 5.30
N MET A 116 1.51 -2.31 5.49
CA MET A 116 0.53 -1.70 6.39
C MET A 116 0.39 -2.56 7.64
N VAL A 117 0.54 -1.93 8.81
CA VAL A 117 0.49 -2.57 10.12
C VAL A 117 -0.77 -2.11 10.84
N ALA A 118 -1.44 -3.03 11.53
CA ALA A 118 -2.60 -2.72 12.38
C ALA A 118 -2.39 -3.24 13.81
N HIS A 119 -2.61 -4.54 14.03
CA HIS A 119 -2.62 -5.11 15.38
C HIS A 119 -1.32 -4.93 16.15
N GLY A 120 -0.16 -5.25 15.56
CA GLY A 120 1.13 -5.07 16.23
C GLY A 120 1.43 -3.61 16.62
N TYR A 121 0.93 -2.65 15.84
CA TYR A 121 1.06 -1.23 16.18
C TYR A 121 0.16 -0.84 17.35
N LEU A 122 -1.08 -1.34 17.36
CA LEU A 122 -2.04 -1.11 18.45
C LEU A 122 -1.60 -1.78 19.76
N GLU A 123 -0.98 -2.96 19.69
CA GLU A 123 -0.42 -3.65 20.86
C GLU A 123 0.74 -2.86 21.47
N ASN A 124 1.72 -2.45 20.65
CA ASN A 124 2.86 -1.68 21.11
C ASN A 124 3.55 -0.96 19.94
N HIS A 125 3.19 0.31 19.75
CA HIS A 125 3.75 1.17 18.72
C HIS A 125 5.29 1.30 18.76
N THR A 126 5.94 1.11 19.92
CA THR A 126 7.39 1.26 20.06
C THR A 126 8.16 0.17 19.34
N ARG A 127 7.52 -0.98 19.04
CA ARG A 127 8.08 -2.06 18.21
C ARG A 127 8.35 -1.64 16.76
N PHE A 128 7.83 -0.48 16.35
CA PHE A 128 8.04 0.12 15.02
C PHE A 128 9.00 1.31 15.04
N ARG A 129 9.53 1.69 16.20
CA ARG A 129 10.47 2.81 16.31
C ARG A 129 11.82 2.41 15.71
N MET A 130 12.44 3.33 14.98
CA MET A 130 13.84 3.20 14.58
C MET A 130 14.71 3.18 15.83
N ALA A 131 15.76 2.35 15.85
CA ALA A 131 16.78 2.49 16.87
C ALA A 131 17.31 3.93 16.82
N LYS A 132 17.42 4.58 17.99
CA LYS A 132 18.17 5.85 18.04
C LYS A 132 19.62 5.46 17.73
N ASN A 133 20.17 6.02 16.66
CA ASN A 133 21.61 5.93 16.43
C ASN A 133 22.29 6.70 17.57
N THR A 134 22.65 6.02 18.65
CA THR A 134 23.58 6.53 19.66
C THR A 134 25.00 6.44 19.10
N SER A 135 25.25 7.19 18.03
CA SER A 135 26.58 7.54 17.58
C SER A 135 26.72 9.05 17.75
N ASN A 136 27.25 9.48 18.90
CA ASN A 136 27.96 10.74 18.99
C ASN A 136 29.25 10.57 18.17
N ASN A 137 29.14 10.62 16.84
CA ASN A 137 30.21 11.12 16.01
C ASN A 137 29.61 11.60 14.69
N VAL A 138 29.94 12.84 14.35
CA VAL A 138 29.54 13.52 13.12
C VAL A 138 30.17 12.76 11.96
N ASP A 139 29.32 12.22 11.07
CA ASP A 139 29.55 12.28 9.63
C ASP A 139 28.23 12.07 8.89
N THR A 140 27.78 13.15 8.26
CA THR A 140 26.56 13.26 7.48
C THR A 140 26.71 12.56 6.14
N THR A 141 26.42 11.25 6.06
CA THR A 141 25.99 10.62 4.79
C THR A 141 25.24 9.30 5.05
N THR A 142 23.91 9.34 5.16
CA THR A 142 23.09 8.15 4.89
C THR A 142 21.92 8.54 4.00
N ALA A 143 21.92 7.92 2.82
CA ALA A 143 21.07 8.20 1.68
C ALA A 143 19.57 8.18 2.02
N PRO A 144 18.76 9.06 1.41
CA PRO A 144 17.31 8.97 1.49
C PRO A 144 16.84 7.72 0.74
N MET A 145 15.70 7.19 1.22
CA MET A 145 14.88 6.15 0.61
C MET A 145 14.83 6.32 -0.93
N MET A 146 15.56 5.47 -1.67
CA MET A 146 15.54 5.46 -3.14
C MET A 146 14.16 5.01 -3.61
N ILE A 147 13.39 5.97 -4.10
CA ILE A 147 12.30 5.74 -5.06
C ILE A 147 13.01 5.57 -6.41
N PRO A 148 12.82 4.47 -7.16
CA PRO A 148 13.42 4.36 -8.49
C PRO A 148 12.89 5.51 -9.37
N SER A 149 13.78 6.42 -9.74
CA SER A 149 13.47 7.49 -10.69
C SER A 149 13.32 6.88 -12.09
N GLN A 150 12.31 7.34 -12.80
CA GLN A 150 12.06 7.09 -14.22
C GLN A 150 13.35 7.06 -15.04
N ALA A 151 13.55 5.98 -15.82
CA ALA A 151 14.46 5.99 -16.95
C ALA A 151 13.63 6.37 -18.19
N ALA A 152 13.88 7.58 -18.69
CA ALA A 152 13.53 7.98 -20.03
C ALA A 152 14.55 7.39 -21.01
N ALA A 153 14.08 6.63 -22.00
CA ALA A 153 14.59 6.53 -23.37
C ALA A 153 13.54 5.78 -24.21
#